data_AF-A0A0B5AUD1-F1
#
_entry.id   AF-A0A0B5AUD1-F1
#
_cell.length_a   1.000
_cell.length_b   1.000
_cell.length_c   1.000
_cell.angle_alpha   90.00
_cell.angle_beta   90.00
_cell.angle_gamma   90.00
#
_symmetry.space_group_name_H-M   'P 1'
#
loop_
_entity.id
_entity.type
_entity.pdbx_description
1 polymer ?
#
loop_
_entity_poly.entity_id
_entity_poly.type
_entity_poly.pdbx_seq_one_letter_code
_entity_poly.pdbx_strand_id
1 'polypeptide(L)'
;MSIKLMKRNKWFHVGNMEVKEKKSSYEGSGLSISIHPNEWRRIARLPGNLYSVTKENPLFLDYHKLSKKKRNEIFEWGLKKGYLTPGEVFIYEYDDEGYPATMEFLTYDEWYSEWGYEADDEEELGLMKKSLTKETTFFGTKELSELSGWEYKLPPSLARTFCIIRYAEEVLELDGVYWNDILDVNRYSAPRAVIFQSKLEEWTIELVQESKTFSSVAH
;
A
#
# COMPACT_ATOMS: atom_id res chain seq x y z
N MET A 1 14.55 -10.10 -16.66
CA MET A 1 13.06 -10.07 -16.76
C MET A 1 12.63 -8.62 -16.76
N SER A 2 11.75 -8.24 -17.68
CA SER A 2 11.29 -6.86 -17.83
C SER A 2 10.27 -6.49 -16.75
N ILE A 3 10.31 -5.22 -16.33
CA ILE A 3 9.27 -4.61 -15.50
C ILE A 3 7.96 -4.58 -16.31
N LYS A 4 6.85 -4.93 -15.66
CA LYS A 4 5.51 -4.81 -16.26
C LYS A 4 4.92 -3.46 -15.89
N LEU A 5 4.43 -2.77 -16.92
CA LEU A 5 3.80 -1.46 -16.78
C LEU A 5 2.31 -1.57 -17.06
N MET A 6 1.53 -0.80 -16.32
CA MET A 6 0.12 -0.56 -16.57
C MET A 6 -0.04 0.79 -17.27
N LYS A 7 -0.89 0.82 -18.31
CA LYS A 7 -1.24 2.04 -19.04
C LYS A 7 -2.73 2.25 -19.01
N ARG A 8 -3.17 3.40 -18.51
CA ARG A 8 -4.57 3.81 -18.53
C ARG A 8 -4.69 5.32 -18.43
N ASN A 9 -5.37 5.91 -19.39
CA ASN A 9 -5.42 7.36 -19.55
C ASN A 9 -6.43 8.06 -18.62
N LYS A 10 -7.33 7.31 -17.98
CA LYS A 10 -8.40 7.87 -17.14
C LYS A 10 -8.59 7.11 -15.83
N TRP A 11 -8.58 7.88 -14.75
CA TRP A 11 -8.76 7.44 -13.38
C TRP A 11 -9.69 8.39 -12.63
N PHE A 12 -9.99 8.03 -11.39
CA PHE A 12 -10.76 8.86 -10.49
C PHE A 12 -10.08 9.00 -9.14
N HIS A 13 -10.11 10.20 -8.58
CA HIS A 13 -9.75 10.46 -7.20
C HIS A 13 -11.02 10.76 -6.39
N VAL A 14 -11.10 10.22 -5.18
CA VAL A 14 -12.13 10.56 -4.20
C VAL A 14 -11.42 11.16 -2.99
N GLY A 15 -11.82 12.37 -2.60
CA GLY A 15 -11.20 13.04 -1.46
C GLY A 15 -11.11 14.55 -1.63
N ASN A 16 -10.33 15.17 -0.76
CA ASN A 16 -9.90 16.55 -0.91
C ASN A 16 -8.55 16.59 -1.66
N MET A 17 -8.36 17.64 -2.46
CA MET A 17 -7.11 17.89 -3.21
C MET A 17 -6.06 18.65 -2.39
N GLU A 18 -6.39 19.08 -1.18
CA GLU A 18 -5.48 19.80 -0.28
C GLU A 18 -4.42 18.85 0.31
N VAL A 19 -3.17 18.97 -0.15
CA VAL A 19 -2.05 18.09 0.26
C VAL A 19 -1.85 18.07 1.78
N LYS A 20 -2.04 19.20 2.46
CA LYS A 20 -1.92 19.31 3.92
C LYS A 20 -2.93 18.47 4.71
N GLU A 21 -4.02 18.05 4.08
CA GLU A 21 -5.06 17.20 4.69
C GLU A 21 -4.80 15.70 4.44
N LYS A 22 -3.77 15.37 3.65
CA LYS A 22 -3.41 13.99 3.37
C LYS A 22 -2.84 13.33 4.62
N LYS A 23 -3.53 12.27 5.07
CA LYS A 23 -3.06 11.37 6.12
C LYS A 23 -2.11 10.32 5.55
N SER A 24 -1.36 9.65 6.43
CA SER A 24 -0.55 8.49 6.04
C SER A 24 -1.38 7.46 5.28
N SER A 25 -0.83 6.95 4.17
CA SER A 25 -1.45 5.95 3.31
C SER A 25 -0.47 4.83 3.00
N TYR A 26 -1.02 3.62 2.76
CA TYR A 26 -0.28 2.47 2.24
C TYR A 26 0.31 2.71 0.84
N GLU A 27 -0.17 3.74 0.12
CA GLU A 27 0.44 4.15 -1.17
C GLU A 27 1.46 5.29 -1.04
N GLY A 28 1.70 5.79 0.18
CA GLY A 28 2.61 6.90 0.45
C GLY A 28 1.99 8.28 0.14
N SER A 29 2.84 9.24 -0.18
CA SER A 29 2.52 10.68 -0.23
C SER A 29 1.86 11.15 -1.53
N GLY A 30 1.76 10.32 -2.57
CA GLY A 30 1.15 10.69 -3.85
C GLY A 30 -0.39 10.77 -3.86
N LEU A 31 -0.98 11.11 -5.00
CA LEU A 31 -2.44 11.18 -5.17
C LEU A 31 -3.02 9.79 -5.45
N SER A 32 -3.80 9.27 -4.51
CA SER A 32 -4.46 7.97 -4.66
C SER A 32 -5.60 8.05 -5.67
N ILE A 33 -5.63 7.13 -6.62
CA ILE A 33 -6.59 7.08 -7.72
C ILE A 33 -7.11 5.64 -7.92
N SER A 34 -8.34 5.50 -8.40
CA SER A 34 -8.96 4.20 -8.67
C SER A 34 -9.86 4.24 -9.91
N ILE A 35 -10.12 3.06 -10.48
CA ILE A 35 -11.17 2.86 -11.49
C ILE A 35 -12.52 2.51 -10.87
N HIS A 36 -12.56 2.28 -9.56
CA HIS A 36 -13.74 1.93 -8.76
C HIS A 36 -13.98 3.00 -7.68
N PRO A 37 -14.27 4.26 -8.04
CA PRO A 37 -14.32 5.35 -7.07
C PRO A 37 -15.38 5.16 -5.98
N ASN A 38 -16.52 4.54 -6.29
CA ASN A 38 -17.59 4.32 -5.32
C ASN A 38 -17.20 3.27 -4.28
N GLU A 39 -16.61 2.17 -4.73
CA GLU A 39 -16.09 1.12 -3.87
C GLU A 39 -14.91 1.63 -3.04
N TRP A 40 -14.00 2.39 -3.66
CA TRP A 40 -12.87 3.01 -2.96
C TRP A 40 -13.32 4.01 -1.89
N ARG A 41 -14.35 4.82 -2.19
CA ARG A 41 -15.00 5.73 -1.23
C ARG A 41 -15.51 4.98 0.00
N ARG A 42 -16.11 3.80 -0.20
CA ARG A 42 -16.60 2.93 0.89
C ARG A 42 -15.46 2.31 1.69
N ILE A 43 -14.46 1.76 1.00
CA ILE A 43 -13.30 1.09 1.59
C ILE A 43 -12.49 2.06 2.45
N ALA A 44 -12.07 3.17 1.86
CA ALA A 44 -11.20 4.15 2.53
C ALA A 44 -11.98 5.15 3.40
N ARG A 45 -13.33 5.04 3.43
CA ARG A 45 -14.25 5.93 4.17
C ARG A 45 -13.95 7.41 3.93
N LEU A 46 -13.64 7.75 2.68
CA LEU A 46 -13.19 9.09 2.30
C LEU A 46 -14.38 10.02 2.08
N PRO A 47 -14.48 11.13 2.82
CA PRO A 47 -15.41 12.20 2.46
C PRO A 47 -14.87 12.99 1.26
N GLY A 48 -15.73 13.82 0.65
CA GLY A 48 -15.30 14.79 -0.35
C GLY A 48 -15.75 14.48 -1.77
N ASN A 49 -15.15 15.21 -2.70
CA ASN A 49 -15.58 15.27 -4.09
C ASN A 49 -15.02 14.09 -4.90
N LEU A 50 -15.63 13.86 -6.07
CA LEU A 50 -15.11 12.98 -7.09
C LEU A 50 -14.40 13.80 -8.16
N TYR A 51 -13.17 13.42 -8.51
CA TYR A 51 -12.40 14.05 -9.57
C TYR A 51 -12.07 13.04 -10.66
N SER A 52 -12.15 13.46 -11.92
CA SER A 52 -11.60 12.75 -13.07
C SER A 52 -10.14 13.16 -13.21
N VAL A 53 -9.26 12.17 -13.38
CA VAL A 53 -7.81 12.37 -13.48
C VAL A 53 -7.33 11.73 -14.77
N THR A 54 -6.83 12.53 -15.72
CA THR A 54 -6.49 12.07 -17.07
C THR A 54 -5.12 12.54 -17.54
N LYS A 55 -4.44 11.66 -18.28
CA LYS A 55 -3.17 11.93 -18.98
C LYS A 55 -3.05 11.00 -20.18
N GLU A 56 -2.39 11.45 -21.24
CA GLU A 56 -2.09 10.58 -22.37
C GLU A 56 -0.89 9.68 -22.07
N ASN A 57 -1.03 8.38 -22.39
CA ASN A 57 0.04 7.39 -22.28
C ASN A 57 0.76 7.30 -20.92
N PRO A 58 0.07 7.35 -19.77
CA PRO A 58 0.74 7.29 -18.49
C PRO A 58 1.31 5.88 -18.24
N LEU A 59 2.39 5.83 -17.47
CA LEU A 59 3.12 4.60 -17.15
C LEU A 59 3.13 4.37 -15.64
N PHE A 60 2.47 3.30 -15.20
CA PHE A 60 2.50 2.87 -13.80
C PHE A 60 3.25 1.57 -13.66
N LEU A 61 4.03 1.42 -12.59
CA LEU A 61 4.60 0.13 -12.21
C LEU A 61 3.48 -0.80 -11.73
N ASP A 62 3.32 -1.98 -12.34
CA ASP A 62 2.41 -3.01 -11.82
C ASP A 62 3.09 -3.74 -10.65
N TYR A 63 2.71 -3.37 -9.42
CA TYR A 63 3.35 -3.84 -8.19
C TYR A 63 3.31 -5.36 -8.06
N HIS A 64 2.14 -5.96 -8.33
CA HIS A 64 1.93 -7.40 -8.16
C HIS A 64 2.64 -8.23 -9.21
N LYS A 65 2.99 -7.65 -10.36
CA LYS A 65 3.77 -8.32 -11.42
C LYS A 65 5.29 -8.20 -11.25
N LEU A 66 5.79 -7.59 -10.17
CA LEU A 66 7.21 -7.60 -9.84
C LEU A 66 7.68 -9.00 -9.42
N SER A 67 8.64 -9.56 -10.16
CA SER A 67 9.27 -10.82 -9.78
C SER A 67 10.11 -10.68 -8.51
N LYS A 68 10.30 -11.78 -7.77
CA LYS A 68 11.16 -11.83 -6.58
C LYS A 68 12.57 -11.30 -6.87
N LYS A 69 13.17 -11.70 -8.00
CA LYS A 69 14.48 -11.19 -8.43
C LYS A 69 14.47 -9.66 -8.55
N LYS A 70 13.45 -9.08 -9.17
CA LYS A 70 13.37 -7.63 -9.35
C LYS A 70 13.14 -6.90 -8.04
N ARG A 71 12.32 -7.44 -7.13
CA ARG A 71 12.15 -6.92 -5.78
C ARG A 71 13.49 -6.88 -5.03
N ASN A 72 14.27 -7.97 -5.08
CA ASN A 72 15.59 -8.00 -4.46
C ASN A 72 16.54 -6.95 -5.06
N GLU A 73 16.57 -6.77 -6.38
CA GLU A 73 17.37 -5.71 -7.02
C GLU A 73 16.98 -4.31 -6.50
N ILE A 74 15.68 -4.07 -6.31
CA ILE A 74 15.16 -2.81 -5.78
C ILE A 74 15.55 -2.62 -4.30
N PHE A 75 15.47 -3.67 -3.48
CA PHE A 75 15.85 -3.59 -2.07
C PHE A 75 17.36 -3.37 -1.89
N GLU A 76 18.18 -4.01 -2.71
CA GLU A 76 19.62 -3.74 -2.77
C GLU A 76 19.93 -2.30 -3.16
N TRP A 77 19.15 -1.72 -4.08
CA TRP A 77 19.22 -0.29 -4.37
C TRP A 77 18.82 0.55 -3.15
N GLY A 78 17.74 0.18 -2.45
CA GLY A 78 17.26 0.87 -1.24
C GLY A 78 18.27 0.85 -0.10
N LEU A 79 18.98 -0.27 0.10
CA LEU A 79 20.10 -0.38 1.04
C LEU A 79 21.23 0.60 0.67
N LYS A 80 21.66 0.61 -0.59
CA LYS A 80 22.71 1.49 -1.08
C LYS A 80 22.34 2.97 -1.00
N LYS A 81 21.05 3.28 -1.17
CA LYS A 81 20.52 4.64 -1.05
C LYS A 81 20.37 5.10 0.40
N GLY A 82 20.37 4.20 1.38
CA GLY A 82 20.11 4.54 2.78
C GLY A 82 18.63 4.61 3.13
N TYR A 83 17.74 4.08 2.27
CA TYR A 83 16.29 4.00 2.56
C TYR A 83 15.91 2.78 3.39
N LEU A 84 16.73 1.73 3.30
CA LEU A 84 16.52 0.48 4.03
C LEU A 84 17.73 0.12 4.89
N THR A 85 17.48 -0.58 5.99
CA THR A 85 18.49 -1.28 6.78
C THR A 85 18.08 -2.73 6.98
N PRO A 86 19.02 -3.70 6.95
CA PRO A 86 18.69 -5.10 7.22
C PRO A 86 18.35 -5.28 8.70
N GLY A 87 17.52 -6.28 8.99
CA GLY A 87 17.24 -6.72 10.35
C GLY A 87 16.45 -8.01 10.37
N GLU A 88 15.95 -8.38 11.55
CA GLU A 88 15.14 -9.57 11.73
C GLU A 88 13.74 -9.19 12.23
N VAL A 89 12.74 -9.95 11.82
CA VAL A 89 11.34 -9.81 12.23
C VAL A 89 10.79 -11.19 12.57
N PHE A 90 9.81 -11.24 13.44
CA PHE A 90 9.00 -12.42 13.69
C PHE A 90 7.73 -12.34 12.83
N ILE A 91 7.45 -13.40 12.07
CA ILE A 91 6.24 -13.52 11.27
C ILE A 91 5.35 -14.56 11.94
N TYR A 92 4.14 -14.17 12.32
CA TYR A 92 3.14 -15.08 12.85
C TYR A 92 2.10 -15.37 11.78
N GLU A 93 1.93 -16.64 11.42
CA GLU A 93 0.89 -17.12 10.52
C GLU A 93 -0.38 -17.52 11.29
N TYR A 94 -1.54 -17.03 10.86
CA TYR A 94 -2.82 -17.33 11.49
C TYR A 94 -3.94 -17.45 10.45
N ASP A 95 -5.08 -18.00 10.87
CA ASP A 95 -6.30 -18.08 10.06
C ASP A 95 -7.21 -16.88 10.37
N ASP A 96 -7.45 -16.05 9.36
CA ASP A 96 -8.37 -14.91 9.40
C ASP A 96 -9.66 -15.29 8.66
N GLU A 97 -10.65 -15.79 9.41
CA GLU A 97 -11.96 -16.22 8.88
C GLU A 97 -11.85 -17.19 7.68
N GLY A 98 -10.99 -18.20 7.78
CA GLY A 98 -10.76 -19.20 6.73
C GLY A 98 -9.75 -18.78 5.64
N TYR A 99 -9.02 -17.67 5.85
CA TYR A 99 -7.95 -17.23 4.97
C TYR A 99 -6.61 -17.17 5.70
N PRO A 100 -5.52 -17.66 5.09
CA PRO A 100 -4.19 -17.50 5.67
C PRO A 100 -3.81 -16.02 5.72
N ALA A 101 -3.41 -15.55 6.89
CA ALA A 101 -2.94 -14.21 7.16
C ALA A 101 -1.61 -14.24 7.92
N THR A 102 -0.90 -13.12 7.88
CA THR A 102 0.41 -12.97 8.54
C THR A 102 0.48 -11.66 9.30
N MET A 103 1.11 -11.67 10.46
CA MET A 103 1.43 -10.47 11.24
C MET A 103 2.94 -10.37 11.51
N GLU A 104 3.48 -9.15 11.48
CA GLU A 104 4.90 -8.86 11.69
C GLU A 104 5.13 -8.31 13.11
N PHE A 105 6.03 -8.91 13.89
CA PHE A 105 6.45 -8.46 15.22
C PHE A 105 7.96 -8.23 15.26
N LEU A 106 8.42 -7.20 15.97
CA LEU A 106 9.86 -6.86 16.00
C LEU A 106 10.60 -7.68 17.04
N THR A 107 9.89 -8.13 18.07
CA THR A 107 10.43 -8.97 19.13
C THR A 107 9.47 -10.11 19.47
N TYR A 108 10.02 -11.16 20.08
CA TYR A 108 9.20 -12.23 20.64
C TYR A 108 8.28 -11.70 21.75
N ASP A 109 8.75 -10.75 22.56
CA ASP A 109 7.96 -10.18 23.66
C ASP A 109 6.74 -9.40 23.14
N GLU A 110 6.88 -8.65 22.04
CA GLU A 110 5.76 -8.00 21.36
C GLU A 110 4.72 -9.04 20.91
N TRP A 111 5.15 -10.08 20.18
CA TRP A 111 4.27 -11.18 19.78
C TRP A 111 3.59 -11.85 20.97
N TYR A 112 4.34 -12.14 22.04
CA TYR A 112 3.79 -12.78 23.22
C TYR A 112 2.76 -11.90 23.92
N SER A 113 3.02 -10.60 24.03
CA SER A 113 2.11 -9.65 24.68
C SER A 113 0.80 -9.43 23.93
N GLU A 114 0.83 -9.52 22.59
CA GLU A 114 -0.35 -9.28 21.76
C GLU A 114 -1.13 -10.56 21.43
N TRP A 115 -0.45 -11.70 21.30
CA TRP A 115 -1.05 -12.95 20.86
C TRP A 115 -0.69 -14.13 21.76
N GLY A 116 0.59 -14.30 22.09
CA GLY A 116 1.03 -15.48 22.85
C GLY A 116 0.40 -15.60 24.25
N TYR A 117 -0.05 -14.49 24.85
CA TYR A 117 -0.73 -14.48 26.14
C TYR A 117 -2.16 -15.05 26.06
N GLU A 118 -2.76 -15.18 24.87
CA GLU A 118 -4.10 -15.76 24.71
C GLU A 118 -4.14 -17.28 24.85
N ALA A 119 -2.98 -17.94 24.90
CA ALA A 119 -2.91 -19.37 25.14
C ALA A 119 -3.40 -19.74 26.54
N ASP A 120 -4.32 -20.71 26.63
CA ASP A 120 -4.87 -21.21 27.89
C ASP A 120 -3.83 -21.98 28.70
N ASP A 121 -2.86 -22.61 28.03
CA ASP A 121 -1.79 -23.39 28.65
C ASP A 121 -0.48 -23.43 27.84
N GLU A 122 0.54 -24.10 28.38
CA GLU A 122 1.85 -24.24 27.73
C GLU A 122 1.82 -25.07 26.44
N GLU A 123 0.87 -26.01 26.30
CA GLU A 123 0.74 -26.84 25.10
C GLU A 123 0.20 -26.00 23.93
N GLU A 124 -0.84 -25.22 24.18
CA GLU A 124 -1.40 -24.27 23.20
C GLU A 124 -0.39 -23.21 22.81
N LEU A 125 0.31 -22.60 23.77
CA LEU A 125 1.39 -21.67 23.49
C LEU A 125 2.49 -22.32 22.63
N GLY A 126 2.79 -23.60 22.88
CA GLY A 126 3.70 -24.41 22.08
C GLY A 126 3.24 -24.61 20.64
N LEU A 127 1.93 -24.72 20.39
CA LEU A 127 1.35 -24.78 19.04
C LEU A 127 1.43 -23.42 18.35
N MET A 128 1.07 -22.33 19.02
CA MET A 128 1.17 -20.98 18.46
C MET A 128 2.61 -20.63 18.04
N LYS A 129 3.61 -21.02 18.86
CA LYS A 129 5.03 -20.83 18.51
C LYS A 129 5.47 -21.55 17.24
N LYS A 130 4.81 -22.64 16.85
CA LYS A 130 5.14 -23.35 15.59
C LYS A 130 4.76 -22.52 14.36
N SER A 131 3.78 -21.63 14.49
CA SER A 131 3.37 -20.68 13.46
C SER A 131 4.14 -19.36 13.52
N LEU A 132 5.10 -19.22 14.44
CA LEU A 132 5.97 -18.06 14.57
C LEU A 132 7.35 -18.35 13.96
N THR A 133 7.67 -17.70 12.86
CA THR A 133 8.99 -17.81 12.22
C THR A 133 9.81 -16.54 12.43
N LYS A 134 11.14 -16.68 12.46
CA LYS A 134 12.05 -15.54 12.46
C LYS A 134 12.67 -15.39 11.08
N GLU A 135 12.52 -14.23 10.47
CA GLU A 135 12.95 -13.97 9.10
C GLU A 135 13.84 -12.72 9.00
N THR A 136 14.83 -12.78 8.09
CA THR A 136 15.59 -11.58 7.72
C THR A 136 14.75 -10.70 6.80
N THR A 137 14.70 -9.41 7.11
CA THR A 137 13.92 -8.44 6.36
C THR A 137 14.60 -7.07 6.29
N PHE A 138 13.89 -6.09 5.75
CA PHE A 138 14.32 -4.70 5.65
C PHE A 138 13.42 -3.78 6.47
N PHE A 139 14.07 -2.90 7.23
CA PHE A 139 13.45 -1.82 7.97
C PHE A 139 13.62 -0.51 7.22
N GLY A 140 12.60 0.36 7.28
CA GLY A 140 12.66 1.69 6.69
C GLY A 140 13.48 2.63 7.56
N THR A 141 14.34 3.44 6.95
CA THR A 141 15.04 4.51 7.65
C THR A 141 14.11 5.69 7.91
N LYS A 142 14.54 6.62 8.76
CA LYS A 142 13.82 7.88 9.01
C LYS A 142 13.55 8.63 7.71
N GLU A 143 14.53 8.67 6.80
CA GLU A 143 14.41 9.31 5.49
C GLU A 143 13.27 8.69 4.66
N LEU A 144 13.19 7.35 4.60
CA LEU A 144 12.08 6.68 3.89
C LEU A 144 10.71 6.97 4.54
N SER A 145 10.65 7.09 5.86
CA SER A 145 9.43 7.46 6.59
C SER A 145 8.96 8.86 6.23
N GLU A 146 9.87 9.83 6.22
CA GLU A 146 9.58 11.22 5.88
C GLU A 146 9.11 11.35 4.41
N LEU A 147 9.79 10.69 3.47
CA LEU A 147 9.40 10.70 2.05
C LEU A 147 8.04 10.06 1.78
N SER A 148 7.68 9.04 2.55
CA SER A 148 6.38 8.35 2.42
C SER A 148 5.22 9.08 3.08
N GLY A 149 5.49 10.09 3.93
CA GLY A 149 4.46 10.75 4.73
C GLY A 149 3.87 9.83 5.81
N TRP A 150 4.63 8.81 6.22
CA TRP A 150 4.22 7.89 7.27
C TRP A 150 4.62 8.44 8.64
N GLU A 151 3.63 8.75 9.47
CA GLU A 151 3.82 9.46 10.75
C GLU A 151 4.37 8.56 11.87
N TYR A 152 4.18 7.25 11.76
CA TYR A 152 4.56 6.28 12.80
C TYR A 152 5.85 5.55 12.46
N LYS A 153 6.29 4.64 13.34
CA LYS A 153 7.34 3.69 12.97
C LYS A 153 6.86 2.87 11.77
N LEU A 154 7.66 2.85 10.71
CA LEU A 154 7.34 2.09 9.50
C LEU A 154 7.37 0.58 9.78
N PRO A 155 6.26 -0.15 9.57
CA PRO A 155 6.29 -1.61 9.54
C PRO A 155 7.24 -2.11 8.44
N PRO A 156 7.95 -3.24 8.64
CA PRO A 156 8.86 -3.78 7.63
C PRO A 156 8.20 -4.00 6.26
N SER A 157 6.97 -4.52 6.22
CA SER A 157 6.17 -4.68 4.99
C SER A 157 5.94 -3.36 4.25
N LEU A 158 5.65 -2.28 4.97
CA LEU A 158 5.50 -0.96 4.40
C LEU A 158 6.83 -0.35 3.97
N ALA A 159 7.92 -0.57 4.70
CA ALA A 159 9.25 -0.15 4.27
C ALA A 159 9.63 -0.76 2.91
N ARG A 160 9.40 -2.06 2.72
CA ARG A 160 9.60 -2.74 1.42
C ARG A 160 8.72 -2.12 0.33
N THR A 161 7.46 -1.84 0.64
CA THR A 161 6.51 -1.21 -0.29
C THR A 161 6.99 0.18 -0.70
N PHE A 162 7.34 1.04 0.25
CA PHE A 162 7.80 2.41 -0.02
C PHE A 162 9.14 2.45 -0.74
N CYS A 163 10.06 1.51 -0.48
CA CYS A 163 11.27 1.39 -1.28
C CYS A 163 10.96 1.11 -2.77
N ILE A 164 9.95 0.28 -3.07
CA ILE A 164 9.51 0.03 -4.44
C ILE A 164 8.89 1.28 -5.07
N ILE A 165 8.08 2.01 -4.32
CA ILE A 165 7.48 3.29 -4.76
C ILE A 165 8.60 4.30 -5.09
N ARG A 166 9.59 4.46 -4.22
CA ARG A 166 10.73 5.36 -4.47
C ARG A 166 11.57 4.93 -5.67
N TYR A 167 11.79 3.63 -5.86
CA TYR A 167 12.50 3.15 -7.05
C TYR A 167 11.71 3.47 -8.34
N ALA A 168 10.39 3.30 -8.31
CA ALA A 168 9.53 3.62 -9.45
C ALA A 168 9.56 5.10 -9.80
N GLU A 169 9.62 5.98 -8.80
CA GLU A 169 9.71 7.42 -8.99
C GLU A 169 11.10 7.88 -9.42
N GLU A 170 12.15 7.49 -8.69
CA GLU A 170 13.49 8.07 -8.83
C GLU A 170 14.35 7.40 -9.91
N VAL A 171 14.13 6.11 -10.18
CA VAL A 171 14.97 5.33 -11.09
C VAL A 171 14.26 5.03 -12.40
N LEU A 172 12.96 4.76 -12.34
CA LEU A 172 12.16 4.46 -13.53
C LEU A 172 11.42 5.68 -14.07
N GLU A 173 11.37 6.78 -13.30
CA GLU A 173 10.74 8.05 -13.68
C GLU A 173 9.27 7.89 -14.15
N LEU A 174 8.56 6.96 -13.52
CA LEU A 174 7.18 6.61 -13.87
C LEU A 174 6.18 7.65 -13.34
N ASP A 175 4.92 7.57 -13.79
CA ASP A 175 3.83 8.37 -13.24
C ASP A 175 3.44 7.93 -11.83
N GLY A 176 3.65 6.65 -11.52
CA GLY A 176 3.11 6.07 -10.30
C GLY A 176 3.29 4.56 -10.17
N VAL A 177 2.62 4.02 -9.16
CA VAL A 177 2.50 2.57 -8.91
C VAL A 177 1.03 2.16 -8.94
N TYR A 178 0.76 0.98 -9.51
CA TYR A 178 -0.56 0.37 -9.62
C TYR A 178 -0.60 -0.97 -8.89
N TRP A 179 -1.63 -1.14 -8.07
CA TRP A 179 -2.00 -2.38 -7.41
C TRP A 179 -3.27 -2.92 -8.06
N ASN A 180 -3.13 -3.98 -8.85
CA ASN A 180 -4.26 -4.70 -9.45
C ASN A 180 -4.89 -5.67 -8.46
N ASP A 181 -5.32 -5.16 -7.30
CA ASP A 181 -5.97 -5.97 -6.28
C ASP A 181 -7.34 -6.46 -6.77
N ILE A 182 -7.79 -7.59 -6.24
CA ILE A 182 -9.13 -8.13 -6.54
C ILE A 182 -10.15 -7.22 -5.87
N LEU A 183 -11.20 -6.82 -6.60
CA LEU A 183 -12.28 -6.02 -6.03
C LEU A 183 -13.09 -6.84 -5.02
N ASP A 184 -12.96 -6.47 -3.75
CA ASP A 184 -13.73 -7.00 -2.63
C ASP A 184 -13.88 -5.92 -1.55
N VAL A 185 -15.02 -5.25 -1.55
CA VAL A 185 -15.31 -4.13 -0.64
C VAL A 185 -15.35 -4.58 0.82
N ASN A 186 -15.79 -5.82 1.08
CA ASN A 186 -15.91 -6.33 2.45
C ASN A 186 -14.54 -6.65 3.05
N ARG A 187 -13.54 -6.92 2.20
CA ARG A 187 -12.14 -7.12 2.59
C ARG A 187 -11.25 -5.92 2.34
N TYR A 188 -11.84 -4.74 2.18
CA TYR A 188 -11.11 -3.48 1.98
C TYR A 188 -10.16 -3.49 0.76
N SER A 189 -10.53 -4.21 -0.31
CA SER A 189 -9.68 -4.45 -1.47
C SER A 189 -10.31 -3.91 -2.77
N ALA A 190 -9.53 -3.16 -3.56
CA ALA A 190 -9.90 -2.72 -4.89
C ALA A 190 -8.66 -2.35 -5.73
N PRO A 191 -8.72 -2.48 -7.07
CA PRO A 191 -7.70 -1.94 -7.95
C PRO A 191 -7.49 -0.44 -7.71
N ARG A 192 -6.24 -0.03 -7.48
CA ARG A 192 -5.88 1.37 -7.22
C ARG A 192 -4.48 1.67 -7.70
N ALA A 193 -4.21 2.94 -7.92
CA ALA A 193 -2.89 3.46 -8.21
C ALA A 193 -2.61 4.70 -7.36
N VAL A 194 -1.36 5.11 -7.36
CA VAL A 194 -0.93 6.40 -6.83
C VAL A 194 -0.16 7.13 -7.90
N ILE A 195 -0.48 8.40 -8.12
CA ILE A 195 0.32 9.30 -8.96
C ILE A 195 1.33 10.01 -8.05
N PHE A 196 2.60 10.04 -8.44
CA PHE A 196 3.64 10.73 -7.68
C PHE A 196 3.40 12.25 -7.69
N GLN A 197 3.67 12.92 -6.57
CA GLN A 197 3.48 14.37 -6.48
C GLN A 197 4.27 15.13 -7.55
N SER A 198 5.50 14.69 -7.81
CA SER A 198 6.39 15.22 -8.85
C SER A 198 5.82 15.13 -10.27
N LYS A 199 4.79 14.31 -10.49
CA LYS A 199 4.14 14.09 -11.79
C LYS A 199 2.78 14.74 -11.91
N LEU A 200 2.19 15.27 -10.84
CA LEU A 200 0.81 15.76 -10.84
C LEU A 200 0.55 16.91 -11.81
N GLU A 201 1.53 17.79 -12.02
CA GLU A 201 1.40 18.90 -12.98
C GLU A 201 1.24 18.43 -14.44
N GLU A 202 1.62 17.19 -14.74
CA GLU A 202 1.47 16.57 -16.06
C GLU A 202 0.07 15.94 -16.27
N TRP A 203 -0.81 15.99 -15.26
CA TRP A 203 -2.15 15.40 -15.29
C TRP A 203 -3.25 16.47 -15.31
N THR A 204 -4.30 16.23 -16.09
CA THR A 204 -5.53 17.03 -16.03
C THR A 204 -6.44 16.48 -14.93
N ILE A 205 -6.88 17.35 -14.02
CA ILE A 205 -7.75 16.99 -12.90
C ILE A 205 -8.99 17.87 -12.93
N GLU A 206 -10.16 17.25 -13.02
CA GLU A 206 -11.45 17.94 -13.17
C GLU A 206 -12.45 17.43 -12.13
N LEU A 207 -13.18 18.35 -11.50
CA LEU A 207 -14.27 18.01 -10.59
C LEU A 207 -15.41 17.36 -11.38
N VAL A 208 -15.81 16.16 -10.98
CA VAL A 208 -17.00 15.49 -11.54
C VAL A 208 -18.23 16.06 -10.85
N GLN A 209 -19.03 16.83 -11.59
CA GLN A 209 -20.33 17.27 -11.09
C GLN A 209 -21.26 16.05 -10.99
N GLU A 210 -21.62 15.66 -9.77
CA GLU A 210 -22.66 14.64 -9.56
C GLU A 210 -24.00 15.22 -10.03
N SER A 211 -24.57 14.68 -11.12
CA SER A 211 -25.93 15.01 -11.52
C SER A 211 -26.89 14.51 -10.43
N LYS A 212 -27.75 15.40 -9.91
CA LYS A 212 -28.82 15.09 -8.95
C LYS A 212 -29.88 14.14 -9.55
N THR A 213 -29.54 12.88 -9.75
CA THR A 213 -30.51 11.85 -10.15
C THR A 213 -30.06 10.49 -9.64
N PHE A 214 -30.32 10.23 -8.36
CA PHE A 214 -30.72 8.90 -7.91
C PHE A 214 -31.94 9.07 -7.02
N SER A 215 -33.10 9.00 -7.66
CA SER A 215 -34.37 8.79 -7.00
C SER A 215 -34.29 7.51 -6.19
N SER A 216 -34.60 7.63 -4.90
CA SER A 216 -35.02 6.53 -4.04
C SER A 216 -36.03 5.65 -4.77
N VAL A 217 -35.65 4.41 -5.08
CA VAL A 217 -36.63 3.34 -5.25
C VAL A 217 -36.37 2.38 -4.10
N ALA A 218 -37.15 2.58 -3.04
CA ALA A 218 -37.31 1.62 -1.97
C ALA A 218 -38.04 0.39 -2.52
N HIS A 219 -37.52 -0.80 -2.24
CA HIS A 219 -38.27 -2.04 -2.15
C HIS A 219 -38.01 -2.63 -0.78
#